data_AF-A0A9D9HUD1-F1
#
_entry.id   AF-A0A9D9HUD1-F1
#
_cell.length_a   1.000
_cell.length_b   1.000
_cell.length_c   1.000
_cell.angle_alpha   90.00
_cell.angle_beta   90.00
_cell.angle_gamma   90.00
#
_symmetry.space_group_name_H-M   'P 1'
#
loop_
_entity.id
_entity.type
_entity.pdbx_description
1 polymer ?
#
loop_
_entity_poly.entity_id
_entity_poly.type
_entity_poly.pdbx_seq_one_letter_code
_entity_poly.pdbx_strand_id
1 'polypeptide(L)' 'MRKYRIKVIETLSRVVEVEAEDYQAAYDKVEEMVDCEEVVLTADDFEDREYYPMEHYEE' A
#
# COMPACT_ATOMS: atom_id res chain seq x y z
N MET A 1 18.28 30.43 -2.68
CA MET A 1 17.98 29.00 -2.95
C MET A 1 16.52 28.87 -3.36
N ARG A 2 16.18 27.92 -4.24
CA ARG A 2 14.79 27.65 -4.65
C ARG A 2 14.25 26.44 -3.88
N LYS A 3 12.96 26.43 -3.57
CA LYS A 3 12.26 25.28 -2.98
C LYS A 3 11.53 24.53 -4.09
N TYR A 4 11.53 23.21 -4.01
CA TYR A 4 10.85 22.32 -4.95
C TYR A 4 9.95 21.36 -4.19
N ARG A 5 8.84 20.96 -4.80
CA ARG A 5 7.92 19.95 -4.25
C ARG A 5 7.98 18.72 -5.15
N ILE A 6 8.23 17.56 -4.55
CA ILE A 6 8.26 16.27 -5.22
C ILE A 6 7.34 15.36 -4.40
N LYS A 7 6.34 14.76 -5.04
CA LYS A 7 5.53 13.70 -4.44
C LYS A 7 6.32 12.40 -4.54
N VAL A 8 6.43 11.70 -3.42
CA VAL A 8 7.03 10.36 -3.33
C VAL A 8 5.90 9.40 -2.97
N ILE A 9 5.77 8.32 -3.71
CA ILE A 9 4.80 7.25 -3.45
C ILE A 9 5.59 5.97 -3.23
N GLU A 10 5.23 5.22 -2.19
CA GLU A 10 5.74 3.87 -1.94
C GLU A 10 4.60 2.88 -2.06
N THR A 11 4.90 1.75 -2.71
CA THR A 11 4.01 0.59 -2.80
C THR A 11 4.59 -0.50 -1.91
N LEU A 12 3.77 -1.01 -0.99
CA LEU A 12 4.10 -2.16 -0.17
C LEU A 12 3.23 -3.34 -0.63
N SER A 13 3.79 -4.54 -0.72
CA SER A 13 3.02 -5.74 -1.04
C SER A 13 3.53 -6.99 -0.33
N ARG A 14 2.58 -7.87 -0.04
CA ARG A 14 2.81 -9.14 0.63
C ARG A 14 1.83 -10.18 0.14
N VAL A 15 2.28 -11.41 -0.05
CA VAL A 15 1.40 -12.55 -0.32
C VAL A 15 0.89 -13.11 1.01
N VAL A 16 -0.43 -13.23 1.14
CA VAL A 16 -1.09 -13.80 2.32
C VAL A 16 -1.81 -15.08 1.91
N GLU A 17 -1.49 -16.18 2.59
CA GLU A 17 -2.15 -17.47 2.39
C GLU A 17 -3.25 -17.65 3.44
N VAL A 18 -4.47 -17.97 3.00
CA VAL A 18 -5.61 -18.25 3.87
C VAL A 18 -6.37 -19.48 3.39
N GLU A 19 -6.94 -20.22 4.33
CA GLU A 19 -7.94 -21.24 4.04
C GLU A 19 -9.33 -20.60 4.02
N ALA A 20 -10.08 -20.86 2.95
CA ALA A 20 -11.46 -20.42 2.74
C ALA A 20 -12.20 -21.38 1.79
N GLU A 21 -13.53 -21.28 1.75
CA GLU A 21 -14.38 -22.16 0.93
C GLU A 21 -14.34 -21.82 -0.57
N ASP A 22 -14.14 -20.55 -0.90
CA ASP A 22 -13.95 -20.06 -2.27
C ASP A 22 -13.09 -18.79 -2.28
N TYR A 23 -12.88 -18.23 -3.47
CA TYR A 23 -12.03 -17.05 -3.65
C TYR A 23 -12.63 -15.78 -3.05
N GLN A 24 -13.96 -15.63 -3.07
CA GLN A 24 -14.58 -14.43 -2.49
C GLN A 24 -14.42 -14.46 -0.98
N ALA A 25 -14.69 -15.60 -0.35
CA ALA A 25 -14.46 -15.79 1.08
C ALA A 25 -12.96 -15.61 1.45
N ALA A 26 -12.03 -16.03 0.58
CA ALA A 26 -10.60 -15.78 0.79
C ALA A 26 -10.26 -14.28 0.73
N TYR A 27 -10.80 -13.57 -0.26
CA TYR A 27 -10.60 -12.12 -0.42
C TYR A 27 -11.15 -11.35 0.78
N ASP A 28 -12.41 -11.59 1.15
CA ASP A 28 -13.09 -10.92 2.27
C ASP A 28 -12.33 -11.15 3.58
N LYS A 29 -11.82 -12.38 3.79
CA LYS A 29 -11.00 -12.71 4.96
C LYS A 29 -9.67 -11.96 4.99
N VAL A 30 -8.98 -11.84 3.86
CA VAL A 30 -7.73 -11.08 3.79
C VAL A 30 -7.99 -9.59 4.02
N GLU A 31 -9.07 -9.05 3.47
CA GLU A 31 -9.50 -7.66 3.70
C GLU A 31 -9.76 -7.41 5.19
N GLU A 32 -10.53 -8.29 5.86
CA GLU A 32 -10.77 -8.21 7.31
C GLU A 32 -9.47 -8.30 8.13
N MET A 33 -8.55 -9.21 7.76
CA MET A 33 -7.25 -9.33 8.44
C MET A 33 -6.42 -8.04 8.31
N VAL A 34 -6.51 -7.31 7.20
CA VAL A 34 -5.85 -6.00 7.03
C VAL A 34 -6.53 -4.94 7.89
N ASP A 35 -7.86 -4.86 7.82
CA ASP A 35 -8.66 -3.87 8.55
C ASP A 35 -8.56 -4.02 10.08
N CYS A 36 -8.39 -5.25 10.56
CA CYS A 36 -8.20 -5.58 11.98
C CYS A 36 -6.73 -5.59 12.43
N GLU A 37 -5.79 -5.14 11.59
CA GLU A 37 -4.34 -5.11 11.87
C GLU A 37 -3.72 -6.49 12.19
N GLU A 38 -4.35 -7.59 11.76
CA GLU A 38 -3.75 -8.94 11.81
C GLU A 38 -2.70 -9.11 10.70
N VAL A 39 -2.93 -8.46 9.56
CA VAL A 39 -2.00 -8.31 8.44
C VAL A 39 -1.56 -6.85 8.37
N VAL A 40 -0.35 -6.57 8.84
CA VAL A 40 0.27 -5.24 8.70
C VAL A 40 1.42 -5.34 7.72
N LEU A 41 1.41 -4.47 6.71
CA LEU A 41 2.53 -4.28 5.80
C LEU A 41 3.48 -3.26 6.42
N THR A 42 4.76 -3.59 6.40
CA THR A 42 5.82 -2.80 7.02
C THR A 42 6.85 -2.39 5.97
N ALA A 43 7.91 -1.73 6.40
CA ALA A 43 9.01 -1.36 5.51
C ALA A 43 9.69 -2.59 4.84
N ASP A 44 9.60 -3.78 5.44
CA ASP A 44 10.14 -5.01 4.87
C ASP A 44 9.33 -5.51 3.66
N ASP A 45 8.08 -5.07 3.51
CA ASP A 45 7.16 -5.41 2.41
C ASP A 45 7.31 -4.43 1.22
N PHE A 46 8.41 -3.67 1.14
CA PHE A 46 8.64 -2.69 0.09
C PHE A 46 8.72 -3.33 -1.30
N GLU A 47 7.88 -2.87 -2.22
CA GLU A 47 7.87 -3.33 -3.61
C GLU A 47 8.42 -2.27 -4.58
N ASP A 48 7.94 -1.03 -4.50
CA ASP A 48 8.33 0.01 -5.44
C ASP A 48 8.26 1.44 -4.87
N ARG A 49 8.97 2.37 -5.52
CA ARG A 49 8.96 3.80 -5.19
C ARG A 49 8.97 4.68 -6.43
N GLU A 50 8.01 5.61 -6.47
CA GLU A 50 7.82 6.53 -7.58
C GLU A 50 7.99 7.99 -7.16
N TYR A 51 8.46 8.83 -8.09
CA TYR A 51 8.74 10.25 -7.86
C TYR A 51 8.05 11.10 -8.91
N TYR A 52 7.21 12.03 -8.44
CA TYR A 52 6.44 12.92 -9.30
C TYR A 52 6.77 14.38 -8.99
N PRO A 53 7.27 15.19 -9.95
CA PRO A 53 7.39 16.61 -9.75
C PRO A 53 6.00 17.20 -9.52
N MET A 54 5.82 17.96 -8.44
CA MET A 54 4.56 18.63 -8.16
C MET A 54 4.67 20.05 -8.70
N GLU A 55 4.23 20.24 -9.95
CA GLU A 55 4.03 21.57 -10.51
C GLU A 55 2.80 22.19 -9.85
N HIS A 56 3.02 23.04 -8.84
CA HIS A 56 2.07 23.97 -8.22
C HIS A 56 0.58 23.54 -8.19
N TYR A 57 0.13 22.96 -7.08
CA TYR A 57 -1.26 23.10 -6.67
C TYR A 57 -1.45 24.56 -6.20
N GLU A 58 -2.16 25.37 -6.97
CA GLU A 58 -2.88 26.51 -6.37
C GLU A 58 -4.04 25.91 -5.57
N GLU A 59 -4.12 26.27 -4.28
CA GLU A 59 -5.20 25.87 -3.35
C GLU A 59 -6.59 26.30 -3.83
#